data_AF-A0A7Z9VGT2-F1
#
_entry.id   AF-A0A7Z9VGT2-F1
#
_cell.length_a   1.000
_cell.length_b   1.000
_cell.length_c   1.000
_cell.angle_alpha   90.00
_cell.angle_beta   90.00
_cell.angle_gamma   90.00
#
_symmetry.space_group_name_H-M   'P 1'
#
loop_
_entity.id
_entity.type
_entity.pdbx_description
1 polymer ?
#
loop_
_entity_poly.entity_id
_entity_poly.type
_entity_poly.pdbx_seq_one_letter_code
_entity_poly.pdbx_strand_id
1 'polypeptide(L)'
;MNRIILSILVALAAQPFTWAAGKTFYKESRGLFSTRPGETKSLTNIKRFGPVGMGIDLLQPAFVIRISHIEEGSPAAATGKLKKGQVIESINGQKLKDIDPRIQLGRILAAAEATDGLLKFAIKGGAEPVTVKVPVLGAYSKTWPLDCPKSDKIVRGVADYLSKPGATKGLGGIGMLFLLSTGEEKDLAVVRNWARNAPAHRYPW
;
A
#
# COMPACT_ATOMS: atom_id res chain seq x y z
N MET A 1 -39.31 72.23 30.09
CA MET A 1 -38.53 71.88 28.89
C MET A 1 -37.43 70.90 29.29
N ASN A 2 -37.73 69.59 29.24
CA ASN A 2 -36.76 68.52 29.46
C ASN A 2 -36.16 68.11 28.12
N ARG A 3 -34.82 68.11 28.02
CA ARG A 3 -34.10 67.43 26.93
C ARG A 3 -33.36 66.24 27.52
N ILE A 4 -33.96 65.06 27.37
CA ILE A 4 -33.33 63.77 27.69
C ILE A 4 -32.61 63.32 26.43
N ILE A 5 -31.28 63.30 26.48
CA ILE A 5 -30.44 62.73 25.42
C ILE A 5 -30.35 61.22 25.70
N LEU A 6 -30.99 60.42 24.82
CA LEU A 6 -31.00 58.97 24.89
C LEU A 6 -29.76 58.44 24.14
N SER A 7 -28.71 58.05 24.86
CA SER A 7 -27.54 57.39 24.28
C SER A 7 -27.82 55.90 24.13
N ILE A 8 -28.16 55.46 22.92
CA ILE A 8 -28.33 54.03 22.58
C ILE A 8 -26.94 53.41 22.43
N LEU A 9 -26.53 52.62 23.43
CA LEU A 9 -25.32 51.79 23.37
C LEU A 9 -25.66 50.49 22.62
N VAL A 10 -25.27 50.39 21.35
CA VAL A 10 -25.36 49.14 20.58
C VAL A 10 -24.20 48.23 21.01
N ALA A 11 -24.48 47.27 21.88
CA ALA A 11 -23.54 46.20 22.21
C ALA A 11 -23.47 45.22 21.03
N LEU A 12 -22.47 45.40 20.17
CA LEU A 12 -22.15 44.47 19.09
C LEU A 12 -21.59 43.19 19.72
N ALA A 13 -22.45 42.18 19.90
CA ALA A 13 -22.04 40.86 20.35
C ALA A 13 -21.15 40.21 19.27
N ALA A 14 -19.84 40.36 19.39
CA ALA A 14 -18.87 39.59 18.62
C ALA A 14 -19.02 38.12 19.02
N GLN A 15 -19.80 37.36 18.25
CA GLN A 15 -19.80 35.92 18.40
C GLN A 15 -18.43 35.40 17.97
N PRO A 16 -17.70 34.67 18.83
CA PRO A 16 -16.46 34.04 18.42
C PRO A 16 -16.82 33.03 17.33
N PHE A 17 -16.36 33.29 16.12
CA PHE A 17 -16.34 32.33 15.04
C PHE A 17 -15.41 31.19 15.49
N THR A 18 -15.98 30.19 16.17
CA THR A 18 -15.27 28.96 16.46
C THR A 18 -15.09 28.24 15.14
N TRP A 19 -13.94 28.43 14.51
CA TRP A 19 -13.49 27.54 13.45
C TRP A 19 -13.50 26.13 14.03
N ALA A 20 -14.44 25.30 13.58
CA ALA A 20 -14.37 23.87 13.85
C ALA A 20 -13.08 23.38 13.23
N ALA A 21 -12.03 23.23 14.04
CA ALA A 21 -10.81 22.56 13.63
C ALA A 21 -11.24 21.19 13.12
N GLY A 22 -11.20 21.00 11.80
CA GLY A 22 -11.58 19.75 11.15
C GLY A 22 -10.80 18.63 11.85
N LYS A 23 -11.52 17.63 12.37
CA LYS A 23 -10.87 16.47 13.02
C LYS A 23 -9.95 15.83 11.99
N THR A 24 -8.65 15.89 12.25
CA THR A 24 -7.66 15.28 11.37
C THR A 24 -7.75 13.77 11.52
N PHE A 25 -7.75 13.04 10.40
CA PHE A 25 -7.62 11.59 10.37
C PHE A 25 -6.28 11.14 10.95
N TYR A 26 -5.22 11.92 10.74
CA TYR A 26 -3.88 11.59 11.24
C TYR A 26 -3.68 12.09 12.66
N LYS A 27 -3.20 11.20 13.54
CA LYS A 27 -2.81 11.55 14.91
C LYS A 27 -1.60 12.49 14.94
N GLU A 28 -0.64 12.29 14.05
CA GLU A 28 0.50 13.19 13.88
C GLU A 28 0.23 14.18 12.75
N SER A 29 0.16 15.47 13.08
CA SER A 29 -0.22 16.51 12.11
C SER A 29 0.88 16.85 11.10
N ARG A 30 2.16 16.65 11.46
CA ARG A 30 3.32 16.94 10.58
C ARG A 30 4.22 15.72 10.42
N GLY A 31 4.27 15.16 9.23
CA GLY A 31 5.32 14.20 8.86
C GLY A 31 6.42 14.92 8.07
N LEU A 32 7.67 14.86 8.53
CA LEU A 32 8.80 15.31 7.72
C LEU A 32 8.90 14.45 6.46
N PHE A 33 8.96 15.08 5.28
CA PHE A 33 9.02 14.42 3.97
C PHE A 33 7.87 13.43 3.70
N SER A 34 6.69 13.72 4.23
CA SER A 34 5.55 12.82 4.13
C SER A 34 4.90 12.85 2.75
N THR A 35 4.90 11.69 2.07
CA THR A 35 4.10 11.44 0.85
C THR A 35 2.72 10.86 1.16
N ARG A 36 2.24 11.01 2.41
CA ARG A 36 0.97 10.43 2.87
C ARG A 36 -0.22 10.95 2.06
N PRO A 37 -1.28 10.14 1.88
CA PRO A 37 -2.50 10.58 1.23
C PRO A 37 -3.05 11.86 1.88
N GLY A 38 -3.35 12.88 1.08
CA GLY A 38 -3.93 14.13 1.58
C GLY A 38 -5.37 13.90 2.07
N GLU A 39 -5.71 14.47 3.23
CA GLU A 39 -7.05 14.37 3.82
C GLU A 39 -8.12 15.09 2.99
N THR A 40 -7.71 16.08 2.19
CA THR A 40 -8.59 16.83 1.29
C THR A 40 -8.69 16.21 -0.10
N LYS A 41 -7.88 15.19 -0.41
CA LYS A 41 -7.89 14.55 -1.72
C LYS A 41 -9.02 13.53 -1.79
N SER A 42 -9.93 13.70 -2.75
CA SER A 42 -11.12 12.86 -2.91
C SER A 42 -10.80 11.38 -3.16
N LEU A 43 -9.70 11.11 -3.88
CA LEU A 43 -9.26 9.76 -4.24
C LEU A 43 -7.74 9.64 -4.17
N THR A 44 -7.26 8.63 -3.44
CA THR A 44 -5.89 8.14 -3.54
C THR A 44 -5.89 6.68 -3.95
N ASN A 45 -5.31 6.40 -5.11
CA ASN A 45 -5.25 5.04 -5.65
C ASN A 45 -3.96 4.34 -5.23
N ILE A 46 -4.10 3.17 -4.62
CA ILE A 46 -3.04 2.20 -4.39
C ILE A 46 -3.22 1.13 -5.47
N LYS A 47 -2.36 1.17 -6.49
CA LYS A 47 -2.48 0.30 -7.66
C LYS A 47 -2.42 -1.18 -7.29
N ARG A 48 -1.54 -1.57 -6.37
CA ARG A 48 -1.36 -2.98 -5.99
C ARG A 48 -1.16 -3.11 -4.49
N PHE A 49 -2.01 -3.89 -3.85
CA PHE A 49 -1.87 -4.27 -2.45
C PHE A 49 -1.08 -5.58 -2.32
N GLY A 50 0.24 -5.49 -2.47
CA GLY A 50 1.16 -6.60 -2.23
C GLY A 50 0.83 -7.88 -3.01
N PRO A 51 1.07 -9.08 -2.44
CA PRO A 51 0.80 -10.36 -3.08
C PRO A 51 -0.69 -10.71 -3.10
N VAL A 52 -1.57 -9.89 -2.51
CA VAL A 52 -3.02 -10.10 -2.54
C VAL A 52 -3.54 -9.98 -3.99
N GLY A 53 -2.91 -9.13 -4.80
CA GLY A 53 -3.26 -8.89 -6.20
C GLY A 53 -4.61 -8.18 -6.37
N MET A 54 -4.83 -7.14 -5.58
CA MET A 54 -5.95 -6.22 -5.75
C MET A 54 -5.46 -4.77 -5.66
N GLY A 55 -6.14 -3.87 -6.37
CA GLY A 55 -5.96 -2.43 -6.19
C GLY A 55 -6.98 -1.88 -5.20
N ILE A 56 -6.59 -0.83 -4.48
CA ILE A 56 -7.40 -0.17 -3.45
C ILE A 56 -7.51 1.31 -3.75
N ASP A 57 -8.73 1.82 -3.75
CA ASP A 57 -9.04 3.24 -3.72
C ASP A 57 -9.29 3.67 -2.27
N LEU A 58 -8.59 4.70 -1.82
CA LEU A 58 -8.85 5.37 -0.56
C LEU A 58 -9.70 6.61 -0.84
N LEU A 59 -10.96 6.58 -0.40
CA LEU A 59 -11.97 7.62 -0.65
C LEU A 59 -12.25 8.46 0.59
N GLN A 60 -12.59 9.73 0.41
CA GLN A 60 -13.16 10.54 1.48
C GLN A 60 -14.66 10.24 1.68
N PRO A 61 -15.21 10.46 2.89
CA PRO A 61 -14.52 10.89 4.11
C PRO A 61 -13.75 9.76 4.81
N ALA A 62 -12.63 10.07 5.47
CA ALA A 62 -11.90 9.16 6.37
C ALA A 62 -11.30 7.88 5.74
N PHE A 63 -10.83 7.97 4.48
CA PHE A 63 -10.14 6.89 3.77
C PHE A 63 -10.93 5.57 3.74
N VAL A 64 -12.20 5.63 3.32
CA VAL A 64 -12.99 4.44 3.00
C VAL A 64 -12.25 3.62 1.93
N ILE A 65 -12.04 2.34 2.20
CA ILE A 65 -11.37 1.41 1.30
C ILE A 65 -12.38 0.90 0.27
N ARG A 66 -12.14 1.13 -1.02
CA ARG A 66 -12.91 0.54 -2.12
C ARG A 66 -12.00 -0.28 -3.03
N ILE A 67 -12.45 -1.45 -3.48
CA ILE A 67 -11.70 -2.28 -4.44
C ILE A 67 -11.70 -1.58 -5.80
N SER A 68 -10.50 -1.28 -6.34
CA SER A 68 -10.37 -0.59 -7.62
C SER A 68 -10.30 -1.56 -8.81
N HIS A 69 -9.60 -2.68 -8.65
CA HIS A 69 -9.53 -3.79 -9.58
C HIS A 69 -8.98 -5.05 -8.88
N ILE A 70 -9.15 -6.20 -9.52
CA ILE A 70 -8.58 -7.49 -9.11
C ILE A 70 -7.66 -7.97 -10.23
N GLU A 71 -6.46 -8.41 -9.89
CA GLU A 71 -5.49 -8.92 -10.86
C GLU A 71 -5.80 -10.39 -11.16
N GLU A 72 -5.78 -10.76 -12.44
CA GLU A 72 -5.98 -12.15 -12.86
C GLU A 72 -4.86 -13.05 -12.33
N GLY A 73 -5.20 -14.27 -11.92
CA GLY A 73 -4.26 -15.22 -11.32
C GLY A 73 -3.79 -14.85 -9.90
N SER A 74 -4.34 -13.80 -9.29
CA SER A 74 -4.01 -13.40 -7.93
C SER A 74 -4.74 -14.23 -6.86
N PRO A 75 -4.23 -14.23 -5.60
CA PRO A 75 -4.97 -14.77 -4.46
C PRO A 75 -6.36 -14.16 -4.27
N ALA A 76 -6.53 -12.86 -4.54
CA ALA A 76 -7.84 -12.22 -4.49
C ALA A 76 -8.79 -12.78 -5.56
N ALA A 77 -8.31 -12.93 -6.80
CA ALA A 77 -9.09 -13.52 -7.90
C ALA A 77 -9.52 -14.95 -7.60
N ALA A 78 -8.63 -15.76 -7.00
CA ALA A 78 -8.91 -17.16 -6.66
C ALA A 78 -10.11 -17.33 -5.71
N THR A 79 -10.47 -16.31 -4.93
CA THR A 79 -11.65 -16.37 -4.06
C THR A 79 -12.97 -16.28 -4.83
N GLY A 80 -13.00 -15.66 -6.01
CA GLY A 80 -14.21 -15.37 -6.80
C GLY A 80 -15.25 -14.44 -6.12
N LYS A 81 -15.02 -14.03 -4.87
CA LYS A 81 -15.96 -13.28 -4.03
C LYS A 81 -15.71 -11.77 -4.02
N LEU A 82 -14.49 -11.36 -4.39
CA LEU A 82 -14.08 -9.96 -4.42
C LEU A 82 -14.26 -9.37 -5.81
N LYS A 83 -14.89 -8.19 -5.87
CA LYS A 83 -15.23 -7.49 -7.11
C LYS A 83 -14.93 -6.00 -6.98
N LYS A 84 -14.58 -5.38 -8.12
CA LYS A 84 -14.40 -3.93 -8.23
C LYS A 84 -15.64 -3.20 -7.69
N GLY A 85 -15.41 -2.11 -6.95
CA GLY A 85 -16.45 -1.25 -6.40
C GLY A 85 -16.93 -1.63 -5.00
N GLN A 86 -16.64 -2.85 -4.51
CA GLN A 86 -16.97 -3.22 -3.14
C GLN A 86 -16.19 -2.37 -2.12
N VAL A 87 -16.86 -2.02 -1.02
CA VAL A 87 -16.27 -1.27 0.09
C VAL A 87 -15.84 -2.25 1.17
N ILE A 88 -14.59 -2.13 1.61
CA ILE A 88 -14.03 -2.91 2.70
C ILE A 88 -14.14 -2.08 3.98
N GLU A 89 -14.80 -2.61 5.01
CA GLU A 89 -14.95 -1.94 6.30
C GLU A 89 -13.78 -2.22 7.24
N SER A 90 -13.24 -3.43 7.19
CA SER A 90 -12.07 -3.81 7.97
C SER A 90 -11.29 -4.95 7.31
N ILE A 91 -10.01 -5.05 7.64
CA ILE A 91 -9.14 -6.15 7.23
C ILE A 91 -8.58 -6.78 8.51
N ASN A 92 -8.82 -8.08 8.71
CA ASN A 92 -8.49 -8.78 9.97
C ASN A 92 -9.05 -8.06 11.21
N GLY A 93 -10.26 -7.49 11.11
CA GLY A 93 -10.93 -6.74 12.18
C GLY A 93 -10.38 -5.32 12.40
N GLN A 94 -9.34 -4.89 11.66
CA GLN A 94 -8.75 -3.57 11.79
C GLN A 94 -9.38 -2.59 10.78
N LYS A 95 -9.87 -1.46 11.29
CA LYS A 95 -10.30 -0.30 10.48
C LYS A 95 -9.14 0.66 10.28
N LEU A 96 -9.10 1.36 9.15
CA LEU A 96 -8.07 2.38 8.93
C LEU A 96 -8.28 3.56 9.87
N LYS A 97 -7.22 3.93 10.59
CA LYS A 97 -7.30 5.02 11.58
C LYS A 97 -5.93 5.56 11.95
N ASP A 98 -5.87 6.85 12.27
CA ASP A 98 -4.79 7.55 13.00
C ASP A 98 -3.44 7.66 12.26
N ILE A 99 -3.10 6.77 11.32
CA ILE A 99 -1.81 6.69 10.62
C ILE A 99 -1.99 6.59 9.10
N ASP A 100 -0.91 6.77 8.32
CA ASP A 100 -0.94 6.54 6.87
C ASP A 100 -1.53 5.15 6.56
N PRO A 101 -2.64 5.07 5.81
CA PRO A 101 -3.26 3.81 5.43
C PRO A 101 -2.28 2.80 4.83
N ARG A 102 -1.28 3.26 4.08
CA ARG A 102 -0.26 2.39 3.46
C ARG A 102 0.60 1.69 4.51
N ILE A 103 0.93 2.39 5.60
CA ILE A 103 1.67 1.82 6.73
C ILE A 103 0.81 0.77 7.44
N GLN A 104 -0.46 1.08 7.70
CA GLN A 104 -1.36 0.14 8.37
C GLN A 104 -1.60 -1.11 7.52
N LEU A 105 -1.89 -0.94 6.23
CA LEU A 105 -2.05 -2.04 5.27
C LEU A 105 -0.78 -2.91 5.18
N GLY A 106 0.39 -2.28 5.14
CA GLY A 106 1.68 -2.99 5.16
C GLY A 106 1.88 -3.82 6.44
N ARG A 107 1.50 -3.29 7.61
CA ARG A 107 1.56 -4.02 8.89
C ARG A 107 0.60 -5.21 8.93
N ILE A 108 -0.63 -5.03 8.45
CA ILE A 108 -1.63 -6.11 8.37
C ILE A 108 -1.10 -7.24 7.47
N LEU A 109 -0.57 -6.89 6.30
CA LEU A 109 0.02 -7.85 5.38
C LEU A 109 1.23 -8.57 6.00
N ALA A 110 2.16 -7.82 6.61
CA ALA A 110 3.34 -8.40 7.24
C ALA A 110 3.00 -9.38 8.38
N ALA A 111 1.95 -9.09 9.16
CA ALA A 111 1.47 -9.98 10.22
C ALA A 111 0.86 -11.27 9.65
N ALA A 112 0.08 -11.17 8.57
CA ALA A 112 -0.46 -12.34 7.88
C ALA A 112 0.66 -13.20 7.28
N GLU A 113 1.61 -12.59 6.57
CA GLU A 113 2.77 -13.29 5.99
C GLU A 113 3.66 -13.96 7.04
N ALA A 114 3.63 -13.50 8.29
CA ALA A 114 4.38 -14.07 9.40
C ALA A 114 3.72 -15.27 10.06
N THR A 115 2.42 -15.48 9.85
CA THR A 115 1.62 -16.48 10.58
C THR A 115 0.95 -17.46 9.63
N ASP A 116 -0.31 -17.23 9.28
CA ASP A 116 -1.16 -18.16 8.51
C ASP A 116 -1.39 -17.72 7.06
N GLY A 117 -0.98 -16.50 6.71
CA GLY A 117 -1.20 -15.89 5.41
C GLY A 117 -2.66 -15.49 5.18
N LEU A 118 -3.51 -15.43 6.20
CA LEU A 118 -4.93 -15.16 6.03
C LEU A 118 -5.27 -13.68 6.20
N LEU A 119 -5.91 -13.13 5.17
CA LEU A 119 -6.47 -11.79 5.16
C LEU A 119 -7.99 -11.88 5.03
N LYS A 120 -8.70 -11.52 6.10
CA LYS A 120 -10.15 -11.51 6.20
C LYS A 120 -10.66 -10.10 5.89
N PHE A 121 -11.30 -9.93 4.75
CA PHE A 121 -11.88 -8.68 4.30
C PHE A 121 -13.36 -8.64 4.67
N ALA A 122 -13.74 -7.76 5.61
CA ALA A 122 -15.14 -7.49 5.90
C ALA A 122 -15.70 -6.53 4.85
N ILE A 123 -16.59 -7.01 4.00
CA ILE A 123 -17.22 -6.20 2.95
C ILE A 123 -18.49 -5.56 3.50
N LYS A 124 -18.69 -4.27 3.22
CA LYS A 124 -19.90 -3.55 3.61
C LYS A 124 -21.14 -4.21 3.00
N GLY A 125 -22.08 -4.60 3.85
CA GLY A 125 -23.30 -5.31 3.45
C GLY A 125 -23.10 -6.81 3.17
N GLY A 126 -21.89 -7.35 3.38
CA GLY A 126 -21.65 -8.79 3.39
C GLY A 126 -21.88 -9.38 4.78
N ALA A 127 -22.48 -10.57 4.84
CA ALA A 127 -22.71 -11.27 6.11
C ALA A 127 -21.41 -11.84 6.70
N GLU A 128 -20.52 -12.35 5.85
CA GLU A 128 -19.28 -13.03 6.26
C GLU A 128 -18.03 -12.39 5.63
N PRO A 129 -16.91 -12.30 6.37
CA PRO A 129 -15.65 -11.83 5.83
C PRO A 129 -15.13 -12.74 4.71
N VAL A 130 -14.65 -12.14 3.62
CA VAL A 130 -13.98 -12.87 2.55
C VAL A 130 -12.53 -13.12 2.93
N THR A 131 -12.14 -14.38 3.04
CA THR A 131 -10.76 -14.76 3.39
C THR A 131 -9.93 -14.96 2.13
N VAL A 132 -8.83 -14.22 2.00
CA VAL A 132 -7.80 -14.39 0.97
C VAL A 132 -6.55 -14.97 1.62
N LYS A 133 -5.98 -16.02 1.03
CA LYS A 133 -4.75 -16.64 1.50
C LYS A 133 -3.56 -16.17 0.67
N VAL A 134 -2.63 -15.46 1.29
CA VAL A 134 -1.35 -15.07 0.70
C VAL A 134 -0.22 -16.04 1.09
N PRO A 135 0.88 -16.07 0.34
CA PRO A 135 2.04 -16.88 0.71
C PRO A 135 2.62 -16.50 2.08
N VAL A 136 2.91 -17.51 2.91
CA VAL A 136 3.55 -17.31 4.21
C VAL A 136 5.07 -17.24 4.01
N LEU A 137 5.63 -16.06 4.20
CA LEU A 137 7.07 -15.82 4.04
C LEU A 137 7.82 -15.89 5.38
N GLY A 138 7.11 -15.71 6.50
CA GLY A 138 7.68 -15.56 7.84
C GLY A 138 7.68 -14.10 8.30
N ALA A 139 8.19 -13.85 9.51
CA ALA A 139 8.35 -12.50 10.05
C ALA A 139 9.66 -11.86 9.56
N TYR A 140 9.72 -10.53 9.56
CA TYR A 140 10.99 -9.83 9.41
C TYR A 140 11.86 -10.03 10.66
N SER A 141 13.14 -10.34 10.48
CA SER A 141 14.10 -10.46 11.59
C SER A 141 14.51 -9.08 12.12
N LYS A 142 15.16 -9.04 13.29
CA LYS A 142 15.72 -7.81 13.87
C LYS A 142 16.90 -7.25 13.07
N THR A 143 17.55 -8.10 12.29
CA THR A 143 18.72 -7.85 11.45
C THR A 143 18.36 -7.66 9.98
N TRP A 144 17.07 -7.51 9.68
CA TRP A 144 16.59 -7.16 8.35
C TRP A 144 17.32 -5.90 7.83
N PRO A 145 17.74 -5.84 6.55
CA PRO A 145 17.40 -6.77 5.47
C PRO A 145 18.30 -7.99 5.28
N LEU A 146 19.48 -8.05 5.90
CA LEU A 146 20.53 -9.02 5.57
C LEU A 146 20.26 -10.42 6.16
N ASP A 147 20.21 -10.56 7.49
CA ASP A 147 20.06 -11.88 8.11
C ASP A 147 18.58 -12.19 8.39
N CYS A 148 17.80 -12.33 7.33
CA CYS A 148 16.34 -12.42 7.41
C CYS A 148 15.80 -13.52 6.48
N PRO A 149 15.27 -14.65 7.03
CA PRO A 149 14.71 -15.73 6.22
C PRO A 149 13.58 -15.29 5.28
N LYS A 150 12.82 -14.26 5.67
CA LYS A 150 11.80 -13.66 4.80
C LYS A 150 12.44 -12.92 3.63
N SER A 151 13.51 -12.16 3.85
CA SER A 151 14.23 -11.46 2.78
C SER A 151 14.78 -12.46 1.77
N ASP A 152 15.38 -13.55 2.25
CA ASP A 152 15.94 -14.60 1.40
C ASP A 152 14.88 -15.20 0.48
N LYS A 153 13.69 -15.52 1.02
CA LYS A 153 12.56 -16.02 0.22
C LYS A 153 12.09 -15.00 -0.83
N ILE A 154 12.07 -13.71 -0.49
CA ILE A 154 11.69 -12.65 -1.43
C ILE A 154 12.73 -12.54 -2.55
N VAL A 155 14.02 -12.47 -2.21
CA VAL A 155 15.14 -12.41 -3.17
C VAL A 155 15.10 -13.62 -4.09
N ARG A 156 14.97 -14.82 -3.51
CA ARG A 156 14.89 -16.08 -4.26
C ARG A 156 13.69 -16.11 -5.19
N GLY A 157 12.51 -15.70 -4.72
CA GLY A 157 11.29 -15.65 -5.54
C GLY A 157 11.38 -14.69 -6.72
N VAL A 158 12.01 -13.53 -6.53
CA VAL A 158 12.26 -12.58 -7.62
C VAL A 158 13.29 -13.14 -8.60
N ALA A 159 14.36 -13.76 -8.12
CA ALA A 159 15.40 -14.33 -8.97
C ALA A 159 14.87 -15.51 -9.81
N ASP A 160 14.05 -16.38 -9.21
CA ASP A 160 13.37 -17.46 -9.92
C ASP A 160 12.36 -16.94 -10.95
N TYR A 161 11.67 -15.83 -10.67
CA TYR A 161 10.80 -15.17 -11.64
C TYR A 161 11.60 -14.60 -12.82
N LEU A 162 12.69 -13.86 -12.55
CA LEU A 162 13.51 -13.22 -13.57
C LEU A 162 14.28 -14.22 -14.46
N SER A 163 14.51 -15.43 -13.96
CA SER A 163 15.13 -16.51 -14.71
C SER A 163 14.20 -17.12 -15.77
N LYS A 164 12.89 -16.80 -15.76
CA LYS A 164 11.94 -17.29 -16.77
C LYS A 164 12.11 -16.56 -18.11
N PRO A 165 11.90 -17.25 -19.26
CA PRO A 165 11.94 -16.60 -20.57
C PRO A 165 11.01 -15.38 -20.65
N GLY A 166 11.55 -14.25 -21.11
CA GLY A 166 10.78 -13.01 -21.29
C GLY A 166 10.46 -12.23 -20.01
N ALA A 167 10.77 -12.74 -18.82
CA ALA A 167 10.45 -12.07 -17.54
C ALA A 167 11.22 -10.76 -17.31
N THR A 168 12.34 -10.56 -18.01
CA THR A 168 13.16 -9.34 -17.94
C THR A 168 12.75 -8.27 -18.96
N LYS A 169 11.80 -8.58 -19.85
CA LYS A 169 11.29 -7.65 -20.87
C LYS A 169 10.60 -6.47 -20.17
N GLY A 170 11.12 -5.26 -20.38
CA GLY A 170 10.61 -4.04 -19.75
C GLY A 170 11.27 -3.65 -18.41
N LEU A 171 12.07 -4.53 -17.81
CA LEU A 171 12.94 -4.19 -16.67
C LEU A 171 14.35 -3.75 -17.11
N GLY A 172 14.64 -3.84 -18.41
CA GLY A 172 15.97 -3.58 -18.96
C GLY A 172 17.02 -4.57 -18.44
N GLY A 173 18.30 -4.15 -18.51
CA GLY A 173 19.42 -4.92 -17.93
C GLY A 173 19.43 -4.98 -16.40
N ILE A 174 18.56 -4.22 -15.71
CA ILE A 174 18.52 -4.18 -14.23
C ILE A 174 18.16 -5.54 -13.63
N GLY A 175 17.29 -6.31 -14.29
CA GLY A 175 16.98 -7.68 -13.86
C GLY A 175 18.22 -8.58 -13.85
N MET A 176 19.16 -8.37 -14.78
CA MET A 176 20.43 -9.11 -14.82
C MET A 176 21.39 -8.66 -13.73
N LEU A 177 21.45 -7.36 -13.41
CA LEU A 177 22.22 -6.87 -12.26
C LEU A 177 21.70 -7.46 -10.95
N PHE A 178 20.38 -7.57 -10.80
CA PHE A 178 19.77 -8.25 -9.66
C PHE A 178 20.20 -9.72 -9.58
N LEU A 179 20.06 -10.49 -10.67
CA LEU A 179 20.50 -11.90 -10.70
C LEU A 179 22.00 -12.04 -10.41
N LEU A 180 22.84 -11.14 -10.95
CA LEU A 180 24.27 -11.11 -10.67
C LEU A 180 24.56 -10.90 -9.18
N SER A 181 23.78 -10.03 -8.52
CA SER A 181 23.94 -9.71 -7.10
C SER A 181 23.58 -10.85 -6.15
N THR A 182 22.83 -11.86 -6.61
CA THR A 182 22.50 -13.04 -5.79
C THR A 182 23.73 -13.91 -5.48
N GLY A 183 24.73 -13.93 -6.36
CA GLY A 183 25.90 -14.80 -6.26
C GLY A 183 25.61 -16.31 -6.44
N GLU A 184 24.37 -16.71 -6.75
CA GLU A 184 24.01 -18.12 -6.92
C GLU A 184 24.34 -18.61 -8.33
N GLU A 185 25.02 -19.76 -8.45
CA GLU A 185 25.52 -20.27 -9.73
C GLU A 185 24.41 -20.47 -10.78
N LYS A 186 23.20 -20.87 -10.36
CA LYS A 186 22.04 -21.00 -11.26
C LYS A 186 21.60 -19.67 -11.87
N ASP A 187 21.69 -18.58 -11.11
CA ASP A 187 21.31 -17.23 -11.57
C ASP A 187 22.43 -16.65 -12.43
N LEU A 188 23.69 -16.89 -12.04
CA LEU A 188 24.86 -16.51 -12.84
C LEU A 188 24.85 -17.18 -14.22
N ALA A 189 24.38 -18.43 -14.33
CA ALA A 189 24.24 -19.09 -15.62
C ALA A 189 23.30 -18.33 -16.57
N VAL A 190 22.17 -17.81 -16.06
CA VAL A 190 21.23 -16.97 -16.82
C VAL A 190 21.91 -15.68 -17.26
N VAL A 191 22.62 -15.01 -16.35
CA VAL A 191 23.34 -13.76 -16.65
C VAL A 191 24.44 -13.97 -17.68
N ARG A 192 25.22 -15.06 -17.59
CA ARG A 192 26.27 -15.39 -18.57
C ARG A 192 25.67 -15.65 -19.95
N ASN A 193 24.56 -16.37 -20.03
CA ASN A 193 23.87 -16.60 -21.30
C ASN A 193 23.34 -15.28 -21.89
N TRP A 194 22.75 -14.42 -21.06
CA TRP A 194 22.32 -13.09 -21.49
C TRP A 194 23.51 -12.26 -21.99
N ALA A 195 24.61 -12.16 -21.24
CA ALA A 195 25.77 -11.34 -21.56
C ALA A 195 26.44 -11.74 -22.89
N ARG A 196 26.44 -13.03 -23.24
CA ARG A 196 26.97 -13.52 -24.53
C ARG A 196 26.11 -13.12 -25.74
N ASN A 197 24.81 -12.94 -25.53
CA ASN A 197 23.84 -12.63 -26.58
C ASN A 197 23.41 -11.15 -26.58
N ALA A 198 23.76 -10.41 -25.53
CA ALA A 198 23.42 -9.01 -25.40
C ALA A 198 24.15 -8.21 -26.49
N PRO A 199 23.45 -7.34 -27.25
CA PRO A 199 24.08 -6.54 -28.27
C PRO A 199 25.08 -5.58 -27.60
N ALA A 200 26.31 -5.54 -28.12
CA ALA A 200 27.27 -4.55 -27.69
C ALA A 200 26.74 -3.15 -28.01
N HIS A 201 26.72 -2.26 -27.01
CA HIS A 201 26.48 -0.85 -27.25
C HIS A 201 27.61 -0.33 -28.15
N ARG A 202 27.26 0.23 -29.32
CA ARG A 202 28.24 0.67 -30.31
C ARG A 202 28.99 1.94 -29.91
N TYR A 203 28.53 2.61 -28.86
CA TYR A 203 29.05 3.87 -28.39
C TYR A 203 29.03 3.84 -26.86
N PRO A 204 30.19 3.97 -26.20
CA PRO A 204 30.29 3.81 -24.75
C PRO A 204 29.96 5.08 -23.95
N TRP A 205 29.49 6.16 -24.58
CA TRP A 205 29.13 7.41 -23.92
C TRP A 205 27.80 8.01 -24.42
#